data_AF-A0A6N8A902-F1
#
_entry.id   AF-A0A6N8A902-F1
#
_cell.length_a   1.000
_cell.length_b   1.000
_cell.length_c   1.000
_cell.angle_alpha   90.00
_cell.angle_beta   90.00
_cell.angle_gamma   90.00
#
_symmetry.space_group_name_H-M   'P 1'
#
loop_
_entity.id
_entity.type
_entity.pdbx_description
1 polymer ?
#
loop_
_entity_poly.entity_id
_entity_poly.type
_entity_poly.pdbx_seq_one_letter_code
_entity_poly.pdbx_strand_id
1 'polypeptide(L)'
;MTDTLSTSIALPRVWQNSLQTGDVVAFRFPHETDGSNDPKVRPALVLDVEETEVGRFASLAYGTSNPRSRKAACCVDVRSETDRASAALHRPTRFNAARRVLVSLDHPGFELCSKIGTPVLGRLTGPASDRMQRVRARIHAERDIRRDFLGRQRRNAGGLRPITVERRCFRH
;
A
#
# COMPACT_ATOMS: atom_id res chain seq x y z
N MET A 1 12.10 35.17 -26.45
CA MET A 1 11.40 33.95 -26.04
C MET A 1 12.37 33.13 -25.19
N THR A 2 12.32 33.29 -23.88
CA THR A 2 13.21 32.57 -22.95
C THR A 2 12.39 31.46 -22.32
N ASP A 3 12.62 30.23 -22.77
CA ASP A 3 12.12 29.03 -22.13
C ASP A 3 12.85 28.85 -20.80
N THR A 4 12.14 29.07 -19.70
CA THR A 4 12.63 28.82 -18.35
C THR A 4 12.50 27.33 -18.09
N LEU A 5 13.59 26.58 -18.27
CA LEU A 5 13.69 25.20 -17.77
C LEU A 5 13.66 25.25 -16.24
N SER A 6 12.49 24.96 -15.66
CA SER A 6 12.32 24.68 -14.24
C SER A 6 13.12 23.42 -13.88
N THR A 7 14.37 23.61 -13.49
CA THR A 7 15.17 22.59 -12.80
C THR A 7 14.52 22.33 -11.45
N SER A 8 13.66 21.32 -11.39
CA SER A 8 13.18 20.73 -10.14
C SER A 8 14.40 20.20 -9.37
N ILE A 9 14.82 20.93 -8.33
CA ILE A 9 15.84 20.47 -7.40
C ILE A 9 15.24 19.24 -6.68
N ALA A 10 15.62 18.05 -7.12
CA ALA A 10 15.23 16.82 -6.46
C ALA A 10 15.79 16.84 -5.03
N LEU A 11 14.91 17.04 -4.04
CA LEU A 11 15.28 16.86 -2.64
C LEU A 11 15.87 15.44 -2.47
N PRO A 12 16.94 15.28 -1.68
CA PRO A 12 17.57 13.97 -1.53
C PRO A 12 16.56 12.96 -0.98
N ARG A 13 16.38 11.85 -1.72
CA ARG A 13 15.47 10.73 -1.41
C ARG A 13 16.00 9.87 -0.25
N VAL A 14 16.24 10.46 0.91
CA VAL A 14 16.99 9.79 2.00
C VAL A 14 16.20 8.64 2.59
N TRP A 15 14.97 8.88 3.07
CA TRP A 15 14.16 7.83 3.70
C TRP A 15 13.49 6.92 2.67
N GLN A 16 13.19 7.44 1.48
CA GLN A 16 12.61 6.65 0.40
C GLN A 16 13.58 5.53 -0.01
N ASN A 17 14.88 5.83 -0.01
CA ASN A 17 15.93 4.87 -0.37
C ASN A 17 16.07 3.75 0.66
N SER A 18 15.92 4.06 1.95
CA SER A 18 16.08 3.11 3.05
C SER A 18 14.79 2.42 3.51
N LEU A 19 13.62 2.82 2.99
CA LEU A 19 12.33 2.22 3.36
C LEU A 19 12.28 0.74 2.97
N GLN A 20 11.88 -0.10 3.92
CA GLN A 20 11.84 -1.55 3.76
C GLN A 20 10.53 -2.15 4.27
N THR A 21 10.25 -3.36 3.77
CA THR A 21 9.21 -4.23 4.32
C THR A 21 9.38 -4.42 5.82
N GLY A 22 8.29 -4.26 6.57
CA GLY A 22 8.28 -4.34 8.02
C GLY A 22 8.44 -3.00 8.74
N ASP A 23 8.82 -1.93 8.03
CA ASP A 23 8.81 -0.58 8.60
C ASP A 23 7.37 -0.14 8.94
N VAL A 24 7.23 0.59 10.04
CA VAL A 24 6.00 1.26 10.42
C VAL A 24 6.19 2.75 10.17
N VAL A 25 5.32 3.33 9.34
CA VAL A 25 5.39 4.73 8.92
C VAL A 25 4.17 5.52 9.37
N ALA A 26 4.32 6.83 9.54
CA ALA A 26 3.20 7.75 9.67
C ALA A 26 2.67 8.11 8.28
N PHE A 27 1.40 7.77 8.02
CA PHE A 27 0.78 8.04 6.73
C PHE A 27 -0.64 8.59 6.90
N ARG A 28 -0.96 9.60 6.08
CA ARG A 28 -2.27 10.22 5.96
C ARG A 28 -3.09 9.48 4.90
N PHE A 29 -4.02 8.64 5.34
CA PHE A 29 -4.90 7.90 4.41
C PHE A 29 -6.00 8.82 3.86
N PRO A 30 -6.29 8.75 2.56
CA PRO A 30 -7.45 9.44 1.99
C PRO A 30 -8.74 8.89 2.62
N HIS A 31 -9.67 9.77 2.98
CA HIS A 31 -11.00 9.39 3.44
C HIS A 31 -11.91 9.12 2.24
N GLU A 32 -12.80 8.12 2.33
CA GLU A 32 -13.81 7.81 1.30
C GLU A 32 -14.99 8.81 1.28
N THR A 33 -14.99 9.82 2.15
CA THR A 33 -16.09 10.77 2.28
C THR A 33 -15.54 12.16 2.58
N ASP A 34 -15.97 13.15 1.79
CA ASP A 34 -15.69 14.57 2.04
C ASP A 34 -16.42 14.98 3.33
N GLY A 35 -15.66 15.19 4.39
CA GLY A 35 -16.17 15.64 5.68
C GLY A 35 -15.16 16.57 6.34
N SER A 36 -15.63 17.43 7.25
CA SER A 36 -14.87 18.48 7.94
C SER A 36 -13.67 18.03 8.78
N ASN A 37 -13.36 16.73 8.83
CA ASN A 37 -12.23 16.21 9.59
C ASN A 37 -11.04 16.01 8.66
N ASP A 38 -9.95 16.74 8.92
CA ASP A 38 -8.67 16.53 8.26
C ASP A 38 -8.30 15.04 8.25
N PRO A 39 -7.74 14.51 7.15
CA PRO A 39 -7.46 13.09 7.07
C PRO A 39 -6.47 12.69 8.17
N LYS A 40 -6.89 11.73 9.01
CA LYS A 40 -6.14 11.35 10.20
C LYS A 40 -4.84 10.64 9.83
N VAL A 41 -3.71 11.18 10.28
CA VAL A 41 -2.41 10.50 10.23
C VAL A 41 -2.48 9.25 11.11
N ARG A 42 -2.09 8.10 10.56
CA ARG A 42 -2.11 6.81 11.25
C ARG A 42 -0.79 6.07 11.04
N PRO A 43 -0.37 5.24 12.01
CA PRO A 43 0.65 4.24 11.76
C PRO A 43 0.19 3.31 10.63
N ALA A 44 1.07 3.07 9.66
CA ALA A 44 0.88 2.15 8.57
C ALA A 44 2.07 1.20 8.49
N LEU A 45 1.79 -0.07 8.25
CA LEU A 45 2.81 -1.09 8.05
C LEU A 45 3.16 -1.17 6.57
N VAL A 46 4.45 -1.07 6.26
CA VAL A 46 5.00 -1.35 4.94
C VAL A 46 5.01 -2.87 4.73
N LEU A 47 4.10 -3.36 3.90
CA LEU A 47 4.02 -4.79 3.57
C LEU A 47 4.95 -5.17 2.43
N ASP A 48 5.21 -4.24 1.52
CA ASP A 48 6.12 -4.44 0.41
C ASP A 48 6.59 -3.10 -0.15
N VAL A 49 7.76 -3.10 -0.80
CA VAL A 49 8.27 -1.97 -1.57
C VAL A 49 8.64 -2.48 -2.95
N GLU A 50 7.96 -1.96 -3.97
CA GLU A 50 8.18 -2.33 -5.38
C GLU A 50 8.86 -1.17 -6.11
N GLU A 51 9.84 -1.49 -6.95
CA GLU A 51 10.48 -0.54 -7.85
C GLU A 51 10.04 -0.83 -9.29
N THR A 52 9.73 0.23 -10.03
CA THR A 52 9.25 0.19 -11.40
C THR A 52 9.93 1.30 -12.19
N GLU A 53 9.79 1.29 -13.52
CA GLU A 53 10.31 2.35 -14.40
C GLU A 53 9.78 3.75 -14.04
N VAL A 54 8.57 3.82 -13.47
CA VAL A 54 7.92 5.10 -13.09
C VAL A 54 8.20 5.51 -11.64
N GLY A 55 8.99 4.73 -10.89
CA GLY A 55 9.43 5.04 -9.53
C GLY A 55 9.19 3.92 -8.53
N ARG A 56 9.34 4.27 -7.25
CA ARG A 56 9.20 3.35 -6.11
C ARG A 56 7.87 3.51 -5.42
N PHE A 57 7.26 2.40 -5.05
CA PHE A 57 5.94 2.33 -4.44
C PHE A 57 5.97 1.45 -3.19
N ALA A 58 5.25 1.87 -2.15
CA ALA A 58 5.02 1.05 -0.96
C ALA A 58 3.58 0.54 -0.92
N SER A 59 3.43 -0.74 -0.61
CA SER A 59 2.14 -1.34 -0.24
C SER A 59 1.94 -1.17 1.28
N LEU A 60 1.05 -0.26 1.67
CA LEU A 60 0.81 0.11 3.06
C LEU A 60 -0.49 -0.49 3.61
N ALA A 61 -0.45 -1.07 4.80
CA ALA A 61 -1.64 -1.45 5.56
C ALA A 61 -1.84 -0.53 6.76
N TYR A 62 -3.01 0.09 6.88
CA TYR A 62 -3.30 0.98 8.01
C TYR A 62 -3.42 0.20 9.33
N GLY A 63 -2.96 0.81 10.41
CA GLY A 63 -3.14 0.33 11.78
C GLY A 63 -4.50 0.73 12.36
N THR A 64 -5.13 -0.20 13.07
CA THR A 64 -6.33 0.06 13.88
C THR A 64 -6.18 -0.53 15.28
N SER A 65 -6.69 0.19 16.28
CA SER A 65 -6.82 -0.32 17.65
C SER A 65 -8.09 -1.17 17.83
N ASN A 66 -8.97 -1.25 16.82
CA ASN A 66 -10.15 -2.11 16.86
C ASN A 66 -9.77 -3.55 16.49
N PRO A 67 -9.95 -4.53 17.39
CA PRO A 67 -9.56 -5.92 17.14
C PRO A 67 -10.47 -6.62 16.12
N ARG A 68 -11.62 -6.07 15.72
CA ARG A 68 -12.55 -6.79 14.82
C ARG A 68 -12.08 -6.71 13.37
N SER A 69 -11.82 -7.86 12.75
CA SER A 69 -11.62 -8.00 11.31
C SER A 69 -12.26 -9.30 10.83
N ARG A 70 -13.05 -9.24 9.75
CA ARG A 70 -13.61 -10.43 9.09
C ARG A 70 -12.51 -11.31 8.44
N LYS A 71 -11.30 -10.77 8.24
CA LYS A 71 -10.16 -11.45 7.57
C LYS A 71 -8.93 -11.49 8.47
N ALA A 72 -9.03 -12.11 9.64
CA ALA A 72 -7.91 -12.21 10.60
C ALA A 72 -6.64 -12.83 10.02
N ALA A 73 -6.76 -13.72 9.02
CA ALA A 73 -5.60 -14.32 8.34
C ALA A 73 -4.74 -13.32 7.55
N CYS A 74 -5.31 -12.18 7.14
CA CYS A 74 -4.60 -11.08 6.48
C CYS A 74 -4.18 -9.98 7.46
N CYS A 75 -4.36 -10.20 8.76
CA CYS A 75 -4.01 -9.23 9.78
C CYS A 75 -2.66 -9.56 10.42
N VAL A 76 -1.92 -8.51 10.75
CA VAL A 76 -0.71 -8.55 11.57
C VAL A 76 -1.03 -7.85 12.89
N ASP A 77 -0.93 -8.60 13.99
CA ASP A 77 -1.20 -8.10 15.34
C ASP A 77 0.11 -7.75 16.03
N VAL A 78 0.19 -6.52 16.57
CA VAL A 78 1.31 -6.06 17.40
C VAL A 78 0.77 -5.81 18.80
N ARG A 79 0.96 -6.78 19.69
CA ARG A 79 0.38 -6.79 21.05
C ARG A 79 1.42 -6.79 22.15
N SER A 80 2.53 -7.51 21.95
CA SER A 80 3.60 -7.58 22.94
C SER A 80 4.23 -6.20 23.12
N GLU A 81 4.72 -5.94 24.33
CA GLU A 81 5.37 -4.65 24.62
C GLU A 81 6.66 -4.46 23.82
N THR A 82 7.44 -5.54 23.66
CA THR A 82 8.68 -5.54 22.86
C THR A 82 8.44 -5.18 21.39
N ASP A 83 7.46 -5.82 20.73
CA ASP A 83 7.17 -5.54 19.32
C ASP A 83 6.58 -4.14 19.17
N ARG A 84 5.77 -3.70 20.13
CA ARG A 84 5.20 -2.36 20.15
C ARG A 84 6.27 -1.29 20.32
N ALA A 85 7.22 -1.47 21.24
CA ALA A 85 8.33 -0.55 21.45
C ALA A 85 9.19 -0.44 20.17
N SER A 86 9.54 -1.58 19.57
CA SER A 86 10.31 -1.62 18.30
C SER A 86 9.59 -0.91 17.14
N ALA A 87 8.26 -0.99 17.11
CA ALA A 87 7.41 -0.35 16.12
C ALA A 87 6.97 1.09 16.48
N ALA A 88 7.44 1.62 17.62
CA ALA A 88 7.00 2.91 18.19
C ALA A 88 5.47 3.05 18.35
N LEU A 89 4.80 1.96 18.76
CA LEU A 89 3.36 1.89 18.95
C LEU A 89 2.95 2.00 20.44
N HIS A 90 2.27 3.09 20.78
CA HIS A 90 1.77 3.37 22.14
C HIS A 90 0.57 2.51 22.57
N ARG A 91 -0.07 1.77 21.66
CA ARG A 91 -1.22 0.88 21.94
C ARG A 91 -1.13 -0.40 21.10
N PRO A 92 -1.76 -1.51 21.53
CA PRO A 92 -1.89 -2.70 20.70
C PRO A 92 -2.55 -2.33 19.38
N THR A 93 -1.91 -2.68 18.28
CA THR A 93 -2.32 -2.24 16.95
C THR A 93 -2.41 -3.45 16.03
N ARG A 94 -3.48 -3.49 15.25
CA ARG A 94 -3.70 -4.48 14.19
C ARG A 94 -3.55 -3.79 12.84
N PHE A 95 -2.65 -4.27 12.01
CA PHE A 95 -2.52 -3.85 10.61
C PHE A 95 -3.35 -4.78 9.72
N ASN A 96 -4.21 -4.22 8.87
CA ASN A 96 -5.11 -4.99 8.03
C ASN A 96 -4.67 -4.99 6.56
N ALA A 97 -3.93 -6.03 6.14
CA ALA A 97 -3.40 -6.13 4.78
C ALA A 97 -4.47 -6.38 3.71
N ALA A 98 -5.69 -6.76 4.10
CA ALA A 98 -6.81 -6.87 3.17
C ALA A 98 -7.32 -5.49 2.69
N ARG A 99 -6.94 -4.41 3.38
CA ARG A 99 -7.27 -3.02 3.02
C ARG A 99 -6.01 -2.19 2.76
N ARG A 100 -5.01 -2.84 2.17
CA ARG A 100 -3.75 -2.17 1.82
C ARG A 100 -3.93 -1.24 0.62
N VAL A 101 -3.13 -0.18 0.58
CA VAL A 101 -3.04 0.78 -0.54
C VAL A 101 -1.63 0.73 -1.13
N LEU A 102 -1.52 0.91 -2.43
CA LEU A 102 -0.24 1.10 -3.11
C LEU A 102 -0.02 2.59 -3.32
N VAL A 103 1.07 3.14 -2.79
CA VAL A 103 1.36 4.58 -2.85
C VAL A 103 2.78 4.83 -3.34
N SER A 104 2.96 5.87 -4.16
CA SER A 104 4.30 6.35 -4.53
C SER A 104 5.05 6.82 -3.29
N LEU A 105 6.36 6.57 -3.19
CA LEU A 105 7.18 7.09 -2.09
C LEU A 105 7.33 8.62 -2.12
N ASP A 106 6.93 9.27 -3.21
CA ASP A 106 6.87 10.73 -3.33
C ASP A 106 5.50 11.32 -2.93
N HIS A 107 4.57 10.47 -2.47
CA HIS A 107 3.23 10.89 -2.11
C HIS A 107 3.24 11.81 -0.87
N PRO A 108 2.56 12.99 -0.88
CA PRO A 108 2.58 13.95 0.23
C PRO A 108 1.85 13.45 1.50
N GLY A 109 1.21 12.28 1.41
CA GLY A 109 0.60 11.61 2.56
C GLY A 109 1.60 11.03 3.57
N PHE A 110 2.89 10.88 3.22
CA PHE A 110 3.91 10.51 4.19
C PHE A 110 4.18 11.69 5.13
N GLU A 111 3.87 11.51 6.41
CA GLU A 111 4.04 12.56 7.41
C GLU A 111 5.46 12.49 7.99
N LEU A 112 6.30 13.46 7.66
CA LEU A 112 7.68 13.50 8.15
C LEU A 112 7.73 14.03 9.58
N CYS A 113 8.43 13.33 10.46
CA CYS A 113 8.72 13.89 11.77
C CYS A 113 9.72 15.05 11.64
N SER A 114 9.34 16.25 12.10
CA SER A 114 10.12 17.48 11.96
C SER A 114 11.54 17.43 12.57
N LYS A 115 11.78 16.54 13.53
CA LYS A 115 13.09 16.38 14.19
C LYS A 115 14.07 15.48 13.43
N ILE A 116 13.56 14.44 12.76
CA ILE A 116 14.38 13.37 12.16
C ILE A 116 14.21 13.26 10.64
N GLY A 117 13.27 14.00 10.04
CA GLY A 117 13.10 14.11 8.58
C GLY A 117 12.61 12.82 7.89
N THR A 118 12.04 11.88 8.64
CA THR A 118 11.57 10.59 8.13
C THR A 118 10.14 10.31 8.56
N PRO A 119 9.33 9.62 7.73
CA PRO A 119 8.01 9.14 8.15
C PRO A 119 8.10 7.81 8.92
N VAL A 120 9.27 7.17 8.95
CA VAL A 120 9.48 5.89 9.64
C VAL A 120 9.46 6.13 11.15
N LEU A 121 8.52 5.47 11.82
CA LEU A 121 8.32 5.47 13.27
C LEU A 121 9.15 4.38 13.95
N GLY A 122 9.24 3.22 13.31
CA GLY A 122 9.92 2.04 13.85
C GLY A 122 9.80 0.87 12.89
N ARG A 123 10.12 -0.34 13.37
CA ARG A 123 10.12 -1.56 12.57
C ARG A 123 9.56 -2.74 13.35
N LEU A 124 8.81 -3.61 12.66
CA LEU A 124 8.38 -4.88 13.24
C LEU A 124 9.58 -5.80 13.44
N THR A 125 9.65 -6.41 14.62
CA THR A 125 10.64 -7.44 14.97
C THR A 125 9.92 -8.70 15.45
N GLY A 126 10.66 -9.79 15.60
CA GLY A 126 10.17 -11.02 16.22
C GLY A 126 8.90 -11.60 15.59
N PRO A 127 7.97 -12.15 16.41
CA PRO A 127 6.78 -12.85 15.93
C PRO A 127 5.86 -12.00 15.05
N ALA A 128 5.80 -10.68 15.28
CA ALA A 128 5.00 -9.77 14.46
C ALA A 128 5.57 -9.66 13.03
N SER A 129 6.90 -9.64 12.89
CA SER A 129 7.59 -9.66 11.60
C SER A 129 7.34 -11.00 10.86
N ASP A 130 7.46 -12.13 11.56
CA ASP A 130 7.18 -13.46 10.97
C ASP A 130 5.72 -13.59 10.49
N ARG A 131 4.78 -13.00 11.24
CA ARG A 131 3.38 -12.95 10.84
C ARG A 131 3.20 -12.08 9.61
N MET A 132 3.86 -10.92 9.54
CA MET A 132 3.83 -10.07 8.35
C MET A 132 4.40 -10.79 7.12
N GLN A 133 5.52 -11.52 7.25
CA GLN A 133 6.09 -12.28 6.12
C GLN A 133 5.12 -13.33 5.58
N ARG A 134 4.41 -14.05 6.46
CA ARG A 134 3.35 -14.99 6.05
C ARG A 134 2.20 -14.30 5.33
N VAL A 135 1.77 -13.13 5.81
CA VAL A 135 0.72 -12.33 5.16
C VAL A 135 1.19 -11.84 3.77
N ARG A 136 2.44 -11.37 3.67
CA ARG A 136 3.06 -10.93 2.42
C ARG A 136 3.13 -12.08 1.40
N ALA A 137 3.67 -13.24 1.80
CA ALA A 137 3.77 -14.42 0.94
C ALA A 137 2.39 -14.83 0.39
N ARG A 138 1.35 -14.82 1.23
CA ARG A 138 -0.02 -15.09 0.81
C ARG A 138 -0.53 -14.08 -0.23
N ILE A 139 -0.26 -12.79 -0.02
CA ILE A 139 -0.67 -11.74 -0.97
C ILE A 139 -0.04 -11.97 -2.35
N HIS A 140 1.26 -12.32 -2.40
CA HIS A 140 1.91 -12.65 -3.66
C HIS A 140 1.32 -13.89 -4.31
N ALA A 141 1.13 -14.97 -3.55
CA ALA A 141 0.51 -16.19 -4.07
C ALA A 141 -0.90 -15.92 -4.66
N GLU A 142 -1.74 -15.14 -3.97
CA GLU A 142 -3.06 -14.75 -4.47
C GLU A 142 -2.98 -13.88 -5.75
N ARG A 143 -1.98 -12.98 -5.84
CA ARG A 143 -1.72 -12.16 -7.04
C ARG A 143 -1.30 -13.03 -8.22
N ASP A 144 -0.42 -14.00 -8.01
CA ASP A 144 0.10 -14.88 -9.05
C ASP A 144 -1.00 -15.81 -9.58
N ILE A 145 -1.78 -16.43 -8.69
CA ILE A 145 -2.95 -17.24 -9.08
C ILE A 145 -3.93 -16.42 -9.93
N ARG A 146 -4.19 -15.16 -9.54
CA ARG A 146 -5.10 -14.29 -10.29
C ARG A 146 -4.52 -13.90 -11.65
N ARG A 147 -3.22 -13.63 -11.73
CA ARG A 147 -2.52 -13.34 -12.99
C ARG A 147 -2.62 -14.53 -13.95
N ASP A 148 -2.37 -15.73 -13.46
CA ASP A 148 -2.46 -16.97 -14.24
C ASP A 148 -3.87 -17.24 -14.75
N PHE A 149 -4.88 -17.05 -13.88
CA PHE A 149 -6.28 -17.20 -14.26
C PHE A 149 -6.66 -16.25 -15.40
N LEU A 150 -6.32 -14.97 -15.28
CA LEU A 150 -6.58 -13.97 -16.33
C LEU A 150 -5.81 -14.28 -17.62
N GLY A 151 -4.57 -14.77 -17.51
CA GLY A 151 -3.77 -15.20 -18.66
C GLY A 151 -4.37 -16.41 -19.39
N ARG A 152 -4.91 -17.38 -18.66
CA ARG A 152 -5.67 -18.51 -19.23
C ARG A 152 -6.95 -18.04 -19.91
N GLN A 153 -7.72 -17.16 -19.26
CA GLN A 153 -8.94 -16.61 -19.84
C GLN A 153 -8.67 -15.86 -21.15
N ARG A 154 -7.62 -15.06 -21.23
CA ARG A 154 -7.21 -14.36 -22.46
C ARG A 154 -6.83 -15.32 -23.59
N ARG A 155 -6.08 -16.38 -23.29
CA ARG A 155 -5.73 -17.42 -24.27
C ARG A 155 -6.97 -18.15 -24.78
N ASN A 156 -7.90 -18.48 -23.89
CA ASN A 156 -9.15 -19.15 -24.25
C ASN A 156 -10.12 -18.22 -25.01
N ALA A 157 -10.10 -16.91 -24.73
CA ALA A 157 -10.88 -15.90 -25.44
C ALA A 157 -10.36 -15.57 -26.85
N GLY A 158 -9.16 -16.03 -27.21
CA GLY A 158 -8.62 -15.94 -28.57
C GLY A 158 -9.45 -16.68 -29.63
N GLY A 159 -10.43 -17.49 -29.22
CA GLY A 159 -11.52 -17.97 -30.07
C GLY A 159 -12.75 -17.07 -29.96
N LEU A 160 -12.69 -15.82 -30.42
CA LEU A 160 -13.86 -14.96 -30.52
C LEU A 160 -14.84 -15.56 -31.54
N ARG A 161 -16.02 -15.99 -31.08
CA ARG A 161 -17.16 -16.18 -31.98
C ARG A 161 -17.46 -14.83 -32.64
N PRO A 162 -17.65 -14.78 -33.97
CA PRO A 162 -17.95 -13.53 -34.65
C PRO A 162 -19.21 -12.90 -34.04
N ILE A 163 -19.06 -11.67 -33.53
CA ILE A 163 -20.18 -10.88 -33.02
C ILE A 163 -20.81 -10.21 -34.24
N THR A 164 -21.94 -10.74 -34.71
CA THR A 164 -22.73 -10.10 -35.77
C THR A 164 -23.51 -8.93 -35.17
N VAL A 165 -23.20 -7.71 -35.60
CA VAL A 165 -23.94 -6.50 -35.23
C VAL A 165 -24.97 -6.20 -36.31
N GLU A 166 -26.26 -6.48 -36.05
CA GLU A 166 -27.33 -6.00 -36.91
C GLU A 166 -27.52 -4.49 -36.73
N ARG A 167 -27.30 -3.72 -37.80
CA ARG A 167 -27.70 -2.31 -37.85
C ARG A 167 -29.13 -2.23 -38.38
N ARG A 168 -30.10 -1.90 -37.52
CA ARG A 168 -31.43 -1.50 -37.97
C ARG A 168 -31.40 -0.05 -38.42
N CYS A 169 -31.55 0.19 -39.71
CA CYS A 169 -31.79 1.53 -40.23
C CYS A 169 -33.23 1.95 -39.90
N PHE A 170 -33.37 3.08 -39.21
CA PHE A 170 -34.63 3.77 -39.02
C PHE A 170 -35.00 4.45 -40.35
N ARG A 171 -36.15 4.12 -40.93
CA ARG A 171 -36.69 4.82 -42.11
C ARG A 171 -37.65 5.92 -41.64
N HIS A 172 -37.50 7.11 -42.21
CA HIS A 172 -38.40 8.25 -42.08
C HIS A 172 -39.70 8.04 -42.85
#